data_AF-A0AAW0BD35-F1
#
_entry.id   AF-A0AAW0BD35-F1
#
_cell.length_a   1.000
_cell.length_b   1.000
_cell.length_c   1.000
_cell.angle_alpha   90.00
_cell.angle_beta   90.00
_cell.angle_gamma   90.00
#
_symmetry.space_group_name_H-M   'P 1'
#
loop_
_entity.id
_entity.type
_entity.pdbx_description
1 polymer ?
#
loop_
_entity_poly.entity_id
_entity_poly.type
_entity_poly.pdbx_seq_one_letter_code
_entity_poly.pdbx_strand_id
1 'polypeptide(L)'
;MNTPSAATFSTPDTQSRICVDVKINREHIDYLVDQVWETSEPALNEFLFRKKARWTRSRDQRVCRAKLGPLAERMIRRARVTYSVVLVALVYLQRARPHLQIASESFLWERLLIGSIVLADKYVNDCTMLNRHWAICSGKFGNMDVNRIERDLLAVLDWDVKLSEKELVDVHVAIRDRKKLNGSR
;
A
#
# COMPACT_ATOMS: atom_id res chain seq x y z
N MET A 1 -51.51 29.77 5.17
CA MET A 1 -50.16 30.34 4.98
C MET A 1 -49.17 29.29 5.46
N ASN A 2 -48.64 28.47 4.55
CA ASN A 2 -47.69 27.41 4.89
C ASN A 2 -46.28 27.94 4.67
N THR A 3 -45.48 27.97 5.73
CA THR A 3 -44.03 28.22 5.66
C THR A 3 -43.32 26.96 5.14
N PRO A 4 -42.39 27.04 4.18
CA PRO A 4 -41.65 25.86 3.75
C PRO A 4 -40.59 25.49 4.79
N SER A 5 -40.57 24.20 5.16
CA SER A 5 -39.54 23.57 5.98
C SER A 5 -38.18 23.72 5.31
N ALA A 6 -37.21 24.29 6.02
CA ALA A 6 -35.82 24.35 5.58
C ALA A 6 -35.30 22.93 5.34
N ALA A 7 -34.98 22.62 4.08
CA ALA A 7 -34.25 21.41 3.74
C ALA A 7 -32.88 21.48 4.41
N THR A 8 -32.61 20.57 5.34
CA THR A 8 -31.29 20.35 5.93
C THR A 8 -30.35 19.92 4.80
N PHE A 9 -29.57 20.86 4.30
CA PHE A 9 -28.50 20.59 3.35
C PHE A 9 -27.43 19.77 4.08
N SER A 10 -27.39 18.47 3.84
CA SER A 10 -26.29 17.61 4.26
C SER A 10 -25.02 18.12 3.59
N THR A 11 -24.09 18.66 4.38
CA THR A 11 -22.82 19.20 3.91
C THR A 11 -21.98 18.11 3.22
N PRO A 12 -21.46 18.36 2.00
CA PRO A 12 -20.63 17.37 1.28
C PRO A 12 -19.22 17.13 1.85
N ASP A 13 -18.79 17.81 2.92
CA ASP A 13 -17.37 18.17 3.08
C ASP A 13 -16.66 17.63 4.34
N THR A 14 -17.10 16.52 4.93
CA THR A 14 -16.31 15.91 6.02
C THR A 14 -15.39 14.80 5.51
N GLN A 15 -15.81 14.02 4.51
CA GLN A 15 -15.02 12.88 3.99
C GLN A 15 -13.91 13.33 3.02
N SER A 16 -14.20 14.30 2.16
CA SER A 16 -13.26 14.89 1.19
C SER A 16 -12.04 15.55 1.83
N ARG A 17 -12.13 16.01 3.08
CA ARG A 17 -11.05 16.71 3.80
C ARG A 17 -10.11 15.78 4.58
N ILE A 18 -10.44 14.48 4.71
CA ILE A 18 -9.70 13.55 5.58
C ILE A 18 -8.27 13.28 5.08
N CYS A 19 -8.01 13.38 3.77
CA CYS A 19 -6.76 12.89 3.18
C CYS A 19 -5.69 13.97 2.95
N VAL A 20 -6.01 15.26 2.97
CA VAL A 20 -5.11 16.31 2.46
C VAL A 20 -4.01 16.70 3.47
N ASP A 21 -4.28 16.64 4.78
CA ASP A 21 -3.36 17.17 5.81
C ASP A 21 -2.79 16.13 6.79
N VAL A 22 -3.01 14.83 6.54
CA VAL A 22 -2.51 13.79 7.45
C VAL A 22 -1.01 13.58 7.27
N LYS A 23 -0.25 13.90 8.32
CA LYS A 23 1.19 13.59 8.36
C LYS A 23 1.42 12.10 8.54
N ILE A 24 2.26 11.51 7.68
CA ILE A 24 2.64 10.11 7.79
C ILE A 24 3.51 9.91 9.05
N ASN A 25 3.11 8.95 9.89
CA ASN A 25 3.84 8.55 11.08
C ASN A 25 4.29 7.08 10.96
N ARG A 26 4.98 6.57 11.99
CA ARG A 26 5.50 5.20 12.03
C ARG A 26 4.40 4.13 11.94
N GLU A 27 3.23 4.37 12.54
CA GLU A 27 2.11 3.41 12.50
C GLU A 27 1.60 3.20 11.07
N HIS A 28 1.56 4.26 10.26
CA HIS A 28 1.17 4.14 8.85
C HIS A 28 2.17 3.31 8.06
N ILE A 29 3.47 3.47 8.36
CA ILE A 29 4.55 2.68 7.75
C ILE A 29 4.44 1.22 8.17
N ASP A 30 4.28 0.95 9.46
CA ASP A 30 4.16 -0.40 10.00
C ASP A 30 2.89 -1.10 9.45
N TYR A 31 1.78 -0.36 9.29
CA TYR A 31 0.58 -0.88 8.63
C TYR A 31 0.81 -1.25 7.17
N LEU A 32 1.49 -0.39 6.41
CA LEU A 32 1.84 -0.67 5.02
C LEU A 32 2.71 -1.92 4.90
N VAL A 33 3.74 -2.04 5.75
CA VAL A 33 4.63 -3.20 5.81
C VAL A 33 3.84 -4.48 6.12
N ASP A 34 2.91 -4.42 7.06
CA ASP A 34 2.07 -5.57 7.39
C ASP A 34 1.10 -5.95 6.28
N GLN A 35 0.54 -4.97 5.58
CA GLN A 35 -0.33 -5.24 4.45
C GLN A 35 0.43 -5.91 3.31
N VAL A 36 1.69 -5.56 3.07
CA VAL A 36 2.53 -6.31 2.13
C VAL A 36 2.70 -7.76 2.57
N TRP A 37 2.95 -8.01 3.87
CA TRP A 37 3.01 -9.37 4.39
C TRP A 37 1.71 -10.14 4.17
N GLU A 38 0.58 -9.60 4.64
CA GLU A 38 -0.74 -10.26 4.56
C GLU A 38 -1.20 -10.50 3.12
N THR A 39 -0.80 -9.62 2.19
CA THR A 39 -1.04 -9.78 0.75
C THR A 39 -0.21 -10.93 0.17
N SER A 40 1.06 -11.03 0.58
CA SER A 40 2.00 -12.01 0.02
C SER A 40 1.87 -13.41 0.62
N GLU A 41 1.40 -13.53 1.85
CA GLU A 41 1.48 -14.76 2.62
C GLU A 41 0.75 -15.95 1.99
N PRO A 42 -0.51 -15.84 1.50
CA PRO A 42 -1.21 -16.98 0.93
C PRO A 42 -0.47 -17.55 -0.28
N ALA A 43 -0.06 -16.67 -1.21
CA ALA A 43 0.70 -17.04 -2.39
C ALA A 43 2.08 -17.60 -2.02
N LEU A 44 2.74 -17.04 -1.00
CA LEU A 44 4.06 -17.47 -0.55
C LEU A 44 3.99 -18.86 0.07
N ASN A 45 2.95 -19.11 0.88
CA ASN A 45 2.70 -20.40 1.48
C ASN A 45 2.48 -21.48 0.40
N GLU A 46 1.67 -21.19 -0.61
CA GLU A 46 1.48 -22.10 -1.76
C GLU A 46 2.80 -22.37 -2.50
N PHE A 47 3.57 -21.32 -2.79
CA PHE A 47 4.86 -21.43 -3.47
C PHE A 47 5.87 -22.29 -2.69
N LEU A 48 6.01 -22.03 -1.38
CA LEU A 48 6.96 -22.74 -0.52
C LEU A 48 6.53 -24.18 -0.27
N PHE A 49 5.23 -24.44 -0.14
CA PHE A 49 4.68 -25.79 -0.04
C PHE A 49 5.05 -26.63 -1.28
N ARG A 50 4.84 -26.07 -2.48
CA ARG A 50 5.23 -26.71 -3.75
C ARG A 50 6.73 -27.01 -3.82
N LYS A 51 7.57 -26.15 -3.23
CA LYS A 51 9.03 -26.32 -3.17
C LYS A 51 9.51 -27.18 -2.01
N LYS A 52 8.61 -27.67 -1.15
CA LYS A 52 8.93 -28.41 0.10
C LYS A 52 9.93 -27.65 1.00
N ALA A 53 9.85 -26.31 0.99
CA ALA A 53 10.75 -25.46 1.75
C ALA A 53 10.30 -25.34 3.21
N ARG A 54 11.24 -25.27 4.16
CA ARG A 54 10.94 -25.01 5.58
C ARG A 54 10.69 -23.52 5.81
N TRP A 55 9.53 -23.21 6.37
CA TRP A 55 9.12 -21.84 6.67
C TRP A 55 8.17 -21.81 7.87
N THR A 56 8.14 -20.70 8.59
CA THR A 56 7.12 -20.46 9.63
C THR A 56 6.62 -19.03 9.56
N ARG A 57 5.30 -18.85 9.72
CA ARG A 57 4.65 -17.52 9.72
C ARG A 57 5.41 -16.51 10.57
N SER A 58 5.67 -16.84 11.84
CA SER A 58 6.29 -15.91 12.80
C SER A 58 7.75 -15.58 12.48
N ARG A 59 8.53 -16.51 11.90
CA ARG A 59 9.92 -16.22 11.52
C ARG A 59 9.95 -15.29 10.33
N ASP A 60 9.25 -15.67 9.27
CA ASP A 60 9.35 -15.01 8.00
C ASP A 60 8.60 -13.67 7.96
N GLN A 61 7.54 -13.49 8.78
CA GLN A 61 6.94 -12.19 9.01
C GLN A 61 7.92 -11.20 9.65
N ARG A 62 8.74 -11.65 10.62
CA ARG A 62 9.78 -10.82 11.23
C ARG A 62 10.86 -10.45 10.21
N VAL A 63 11.26 -11.38 9.34
CA VAL A 63 12.21 -11.12 8.25
C VAL A 63 11.63 -10.11 7.26
N CYS A 64 10.36 -10.25 6.88
CA CYS A 64 9.65 -9.29 6.03
C CYS A 64 9.67 -7.89 6.64
N ARG A 65 9.22 -7.75 7.89
CA ARG A 65 9.24 -6.47 8.61
C ARG A 65 10.62 -5.85 8.69
N ALA A 66 11.64 -6.64 9.04
CA ALA A 66 13.01 -6.16 9.15
C ALA A 66 13.57 -5.63 7.82
N LYS A 67 13.20 -6.25 6.69
CA LYS A 67 13.59 -5.79 5.35
C LYS A 67 12.79 -4.57 4.89
N LEU A 68 11.48 -4.58 5.11
CA LEU A 68 10.58 -3.57 4.56
C LEU A 68 10.51 -2.27 5.35
N GLY A 69 10.60 -2.31 6.69
CA GLY A 69 10.51 -1.10 7.51
C GLY A 69 11.45 0.03 7.05
N PRO A 70 12.76 -0.22 6.93
CA PRO A 70 13.72 0.77 6.45
C PRO A 70 13.50 1.17 4.98
N LEU A 71 13.03 0.26 4.13
CA LEU A 71 12.75 0.54 2.72
C LEU A 71 11.54 1.47 2.57
N ALA A 72 10.43 1.16 3.27
CA ALA A 72 9.21 1.94 3.28
C ALA A 72 9.48 3.36 3.81
N GLU A 73 10.18 3.47 4.95
CA GLU A 73 10.54 4.75 5.53
C GLU A 73 11.40 5.58 4.56
N ARG A 74 12.41 4.96 3.94
CA ARG A 74 13.27 5.62 2.96
C ARG A 74 12.48 6.14 1.77
N MET A 75 11.62 5.31 1.17
CA MET A 75 10.82 5.70 0.01
C MET A 75 9.88 6.85 0.37
N ILE A 76 9.14 6.73 1.47
CA ILE A 76 8.18 7.73 1.91
C ILE A 76 8.85 9.07 2.16
N ARG A 77 9.98 9.08 2.89
CA ARG A 77 10.69 10.32 3.22
C ARG A 77 11.38 10.95 2.01
N ARG A 78 12.06 10.15 1.17
CA ARG A 78 12.84 10.68 0.03
C ARG A 78 11.97 11.14 -1.12
N ALA A 79 10.90 10.42 -1.44
CA ALA A 79 9.97 10.79 -2.49
C ALA A 79 8.86 11.75 -2.01
N ARG A 80 8.85 12.12 -0.72
CA ARG A 80 7.82 12.97 -0.10
C ARG A 80 6.40 12.45 -0.36
N VAL A 81 6.25 11.13 -0.22
CA VAL A 81 4.98 10.43 -0.44
C VAL A 81 3.90 11.02 0.48
N THR A 82 2.73 11.29 -0.07
CA THR A 82 1.58 11.83 0.69
C THR A 82 0.77 10.70 1.33
N TYR A 83 -0.06 11.03 2.32
CA TYR A 83 -0.93 10.03 2.95
C TYR A 83 -1.91 9.39 1.97
N SER A 84 -2.43 10.18 1.01
CA SER A 84 -3.27 9.67 -0.08
C SER A 84 -2.58 8.56 -0.86
N VAL A 85 -1.30 8.73 -1.23
CA VAL A 85 -0.54 7.69 -1.94
C VAL A 85 -0.42 6.41 -1.10
N VAL A 86 -0.23 6.52 0.22
CA VAL A 86 -0.21 5.36 1.11
C VAL A 86 -1.56 4.64 1.13
N LEU A 87 -2.67 5.37 1.21
CA LEU A 87 -4.01 4.78 1.15
C LEU A 87 -4.26 4.04 -0.16
N VAL A 88 -3.91 4.65 -1.29
CA VAL A 88 -4.05 4.02 -2.61
C VAL A 88 -3.17 2.77 -2.73
N ALA A 89 -1.92 2.84 -2.27
CA ALA A 89 -1.02 1.68 -2.27
C ALA A 89 -1.59 0.51 -1.47
N LEU A 90 -2.24 0.80 -0.33
CA LEU A 90 -2.92 -0.21 0.49
C LEU A 90 -4.12 -0.84 -0.21
N VAL A 91 -4.94 -0.06 -0.93
CA VAL A 91 -6.02 -0.60 -1.76
C VAL A 91 -5.46 -1.54 -2.83
N TYR A 92 -4.40 -1.13 -3.52
CA TYR A 92 -3.76 -1.98 -4.54
C TYR A 92 -3.19 -3.28 -3.95
N LEU A 93 -2.62 -3.24 -2.75
CA LEU A 93 -2.16 -4.47 -2.07
C LEU A 93 -3.34 -5.40 -1.75
N GLN A 94 -4.45 -4.87 -1.24
CA GLN A 94 -5.65 -5.66 -0.94
C GLN A 94 -6.25 -6.31 -2.21
N ARG A 95 -6.30 -5.56 -3.32
CA ARG A 95 -6.76 -6.08 -4.62
C ARG A 95 -5.81 -7.10 -5.23
N ALA A 96 -4.50 -6.95 -5.03
CA ALA A 96 -3.51 -7.89 -5.55
C ALA A 96 -3.55 -9.26 -4.85
N ARG A 97 -3.99 -9.32 -3.58
CA ARG A 97 -3.97 -10.53 -2.75
C ARG A 97 -4.59 -11.78 -3.43
N PRO A 98 -5.81 -11.76 -4.00
CA PRO A 98 -6.39 -12.94 -4.65
C PRO A 98 -5.72 -13.32 -5.98
N HIS A 99 -4.99 -12.41 -6.62
CA HIS A 99 -4.43 -12.59 -7.97
C HIS A 99 -2.92 -12.84 -7.97
N LEU A 100 -2.27 -12.72 -6.80
CA LEU A 100 -0.83 -12.81 -6.68
C LEU A 100 -0.32 -14.24 -6.92
N GLN A 101 0.50 -14.41 -7.94
CA GLN A 101 1.21 -15.66 -8.23
C GLN A 101 2.71 -15.47 -8.09
N ILE A 102 3.35 -16.30 -7.28
CA ILE A 102 4.79 -16.18 -7.00
C ILE A 102 5.56 -17.16 -7.88
N ALA A 103 6.35 -16.59 -8.81
CA ALA A 103 7.34 -17.35 -9.58
C ALA A 103 8.67 -17.48 -8.83
N SER A 104 9.02 -16.50 -8.00
CA SER A 104 10.26 -16.46 -7.22
C SER A 104 10.06 -15.70 -5.91
N GLU A 105 10.65 -16.23 -4.83
CA GLU A 105 10.68 -15.58 -3.52
C GLU A 105 11.61 -14.36 -3.49
N SER A 106 12.58 -14.28 -4.41
CA SER A 106 13.62 -13.25 -4.39
C SER A 106 13.03 -11.84 -4.47
N PHE A 107 13.20 -11.11 -3.38
CA PHE A 107 12.73 -9.74 -3.19
C PHE A 107 11.22 -9.54 -3.36
N LEU A 108 10.42 -10.59 -3.16
CA LEU A 108 8.96 -10.55 -3.31
C LEU A 108 8.34 -9.35 -2.58
N TRP A 109 8.66 -9.20 -1.30
CA TRP A 109 8.08 -8.16 -0.46
C TRP A 109 8.52 -6.76 -0.88
N GLU A 110 9.80 -6.58 -1.19
CA GLU A 110 10.31 -5.28 -1.64
C GLU A 110 9.69 -4.87 -2.98
N ARG A 111 9.49 -5.83 -3.89
CA ARG A 111 8.82 -5.59 -5.18
C ARG A 111 7.35 -5.20 -4.98
N LEU A 112 6.61 -5.89 -4.11
CA LEU A 112 5.24 -5.53 -3.79
C LEU A 112 5.13 -4.13 -3.17
N LEU A 113 6.02 -3.80 -2.23
CA LEU A 113 6.05 -2.49 -1.59
C LEU A 113 6.39 -1.38 -2.61
N ILE A 114 7.43 -1.57 -3.42
CA ILE A 114 7.85 -0.57 -4.41
C ILE A 114 6.77 -0.39 -5.46
N GLY A 115 6.25 -1.49 -6.02
CA GLY A 115 5.22 -1.45 -7.05
C GLY A 115 3.97 -0.72 -6.58
N SER A 116 3.49 -1.03 -5.38
CA SER A 116 2.27 -0.41 -4.83
C SER A 116 2.44 1.09 -4.61
N ILE A 117 3.57 1.54 -4.05
CA ILE A 117 3.84 2.98 -3.85
C ILE A 117 4.01 3.70 -5.19
N VAL A 118 4.79 3.14 -6.13
CA VAL A 118 5.05 3.75 -7.44
C VAL A 118 3.75 3.90 -8.22
N LEU A 119 2.94 2.85 -8.28
CA LEU A 119 1.68 2.86 -9.00
C LEU A 119 0.68 3.83 -8.36
N ALA A 120 0.61 3.85 -7.02
CA ALA A 120 -0.23 4.78 -6.29
C ALA A 120 0.16 6.25 -6.50
N ASP A 121 1.46 6.57 -6.45
CA ASP A 121 1.97 7.93 -6.69
C ASP A 121 1.61 8.41 -8.09
N LYS A 122 1.73 7.52 -9.09
CA LYS A 122 1.38 7.83 -10.47
C LYS A 122 -0.11 8.01 -10.71
N TYR A 123 -0.93 7.37 -9.90
CA TYR A 123 -2.38 7.50 -9.98
C TYR A 123 -2.89 8.78 -9.32
N VAL A 124 -2.31 9.15 -8.18
CA VAL A 124 -2.82 10.24 -7.33
C VAL A 124 -2.35 11.62 -7.77
N ASN A 125 -1.17 11.73 -8.37
CA ASN A 125 -0.55 13.03 -8.67
C ASN A 125 -0.57 13.34 -10.17
N ASP A 126 -0.86 14.60 -10.53
CA ASP A 126 -0.75 15.08 -11.93
C ASP A 126 0.71 15.14 -12.41
N CYS A 127 1.62 15.45 -11.47
CA CYS A 127 3.06 15.50 -11.68
C CYS A 127 3.74 14.41 -10.86
N THR A 128 4.28 13.40 -11.52
CA THR A 128 4.76 12.17 -10.88
C THR A 128 6.27 12.00 -11.07
N MET A 129 6.91 11.29 -10.14
CA MET A 129 8.33 10.97 -10.29
C MET A 129 8.55 9.89 -11.35
N LEU A 130 9.50 10.11 -12.26
CA LEU A 130 9.95 9.09 -13.20
C LEU A 130 10.55 7.87 -12.47
N ASN A 131 10.42 6.68 -13.05
CA ASN A 131 10.91 5.42 -12.46
C ASN A 131 12.41 5.43 -12.12
N ARG A 132 13.23 6.20 -12.86
CA ARG A 132 14.65 6.40 -12.52
C ARG A 132 14.85 7.04 -11.14
N HIS A 133 13.95 7.93 -10.73
CA HIS A 133 14.03 8.57 -9.42
C HIS A 133 13.50 7.65 -8.32
N TRP A 134 12.49 6.82 -8.62
CA TRP A 134 12.05 5.75 -7.72
C TRP A 134 13.15 4.73 -7.46
N ALA A 135 13.94 4.38 -8.48
CA ALA A 135 15.14 3.54 -8.32
C ALA A 135 16.12 4.16 -7.32
N ILE A 136 16.43 5.46 -7.44
CA ILE A 136 17.28 6.20 -6.50
C ILE A 136 16.69 6.22 -5.09
N CYS A 137 15.38 6.45 -4.93
CA CYS A 137 14.71 6.44 -3.64
C CYS A 137 14.74 5.05 -2.98
N SER A 138 14.57 3.97 -3.76
CA SER A 138 14.66 2.59 -3.26
C SER A 138 16.06 2.26 -2.75
N GLY A 139 17.10 2.77 -3.44
CA GLY A 139 18.51 2.44 -3.16
C GLY A 139 18.86 0.96 -3.32
N LYS A 140 17.97 0.16 -3.92
CA LYS A 140 18.11 -1.31 -4.03
C LYS A 140 17.90 -1.83 -5.45
N PHE A 141 17.09 -1.15 -6.25
CA PHE A 141 16.71 -1.57 -7.59
C PHE A 141 17.14 -0.54 -8.64
N GLY A 142 17.51 -1.02 -9.83
CA GLY A 142 17.79 -0.17 -10.97
C GLY A 142 16.50 0.33 -11.63
N ASN A 143 16.63 1.26 -12.58
CA ASN A 143 15.49 1.80 -13.34
C ASN A 143 14.71 0.69 -14.07
N MET A 144 15.41 -0.26 -14.69
CA MET A 144 14.76 -1.39 -15.39
C MET A 144 13.99 -2.31 -14.44
N ASP A 145 14.51 -2.51 -13.22
CA ASP A 145 13.82 -3.31 -12.21
C ASP A 145 12.54 -2.62 -11.77
N VAL A 146 12.57 -1.31 -11.51
CA VAL A 146 11.37 -0.54 -11.13
C VAL A 146 10.33 -0.57 -12.26
N ASN A 147 10.75 -0.42 -13.52
CA ASN A 147 9.84 -0.57 -14.68
C ASN A 147 9.20 -1.96 -14.75
N ARG A 148 9.94 -3.02 -14.39
CA ARG A 148 9.40 -4.38 -14.35
C ARG A 148 8.45 -4.55 -13.16
N ILE A 149 8.83 -4.10 -11.98
CA ILE A 149 8.02 -4.16 -10.76
C ILE A 149 6.66 -3.50 -10.98
N GLU A 150 6.64 -2.30 -11.58
CA GLU A 150 5.40 -1.60 -11.89
C GLU A 150 4.52 -2.38 -12.85
N ARG A 151 5.08 -2.88 -13.96
CA ARG A 151 4.33 -3.67 -14.96
C ARG A 151 3.83 -4.99 -14.39
N ASP A 152 4.62 -5.67 -13.58
CA ASP A 152 4.25 -6.92 -12.94
C ASP A 152 3.06 -6.69 -11.99
N LEU A 153 3.05 -5.59 -11.21
CA LEU A 153 1.90 -5.26 -10.36
C LEU A 153 0.66 -4.86 -11.17
N LEU A 154 0.82 -4.07 -12.23
CA LEU A 154 -0.29 -3.73 -13.14
C LEU A 154 -0.92 -4.99 -13.74
N ALA A 155 -0.12 -5.98 -14.13
CA ALA A 155 -0.61 -7.25 -14.62
C ALA A 155 -1.37 -8.04 -13.54
N VAL A 156 -0.90 -8.02 -12.28
CA VAL A 156 -1.61 -8.66 -11.15
C VAL A 156 -2.96 -7.99 -10.88
N LEU A 157 -3.06 -6.67 -11.07
CA LEU A 157 -4.31 -5.92 -10.91
C LEU A 157 -5.21 -5.97 -12.15
N ASP A 158 -4.83 -6.71 -13.20
CA ASP A 158 -5.50 -6.71 -14.51
C ASP A 158 -5.77 -5.29 -15.03
N TRP A 159 -4.83 -4.37 -14.78
CA TRP A 159 -4.91 -2.95 -15.12
C TRP A 159 -6.09 -2.19 -14.49
N ASP A 160 -6.84 -2.78 -13.55
CA ASP A 160 -7.91 -2.10 -12.83
C ASP A 160 -7.38 -1.25 -11.67
N VAL A 161 -6.90 -0.07 -12.04
CA VAL A 161 -6.37 0.95 -11.12
C VAL A 161 -7.43 1.96 -10.68
N LYS A 162 -8.70 1.81 -11.09
CA LYS A 162 -9.76 2.76 -10.72
C LYS A 162 -10.03 2.69 -9.23
N LEU A 163 -10.10 3.83 -8.56
CA LEU A 163 -10.38 3.88 -7.12
C LEU A 163 -11.82 4.33 -6.85
N SER A 164 -12.39 3.76 -5.79
CA SER A 164 -13.61 4.27 -5.17
C SER A 164 -13.31 4.96 -3.84
N GLU A 165 -14.07 6.00 -3.50
CA GLU A 165 -13.94 6.69 -2.21
C GLU A 165 -14.17 5.73 -1.04
N LYS A 166 -15.10 4.78 -1.20
CA LYS A 166 -15.41 3.76 -0.21
C LYS A 166 -14.17 2.95 0.19
N GLU A 167 -13.39 2.46 -0.78
CA GLU A 167 -12.18 1.68 -0.50
C GLU A 167 -11.14 2.48 0.29
N LEU A 168 -10.99 3.77 -0.03
CA LEU A 168 -10.07 4.66 0.69
C LEU A 168 -10.53 4.89 2.14
N VAL A 169 -11.83 5.08 2.35
CA VAL A 169 -12.43 5.22 3.68
C VAL A 169 -12.25 3.94 4.50
N ASP A 170 -12.51 2.77 3.90
CA ASP A 170 -12.38 1.47 4.56
C ASP A 170 -10.94 1.23 5.04
N VAL A 171 -9.95 1.55 4.20
CA VAL A 171 -8.53 1.47 4.56
C VAL A 171 -8.17 2.49 5.66
N HIS A 172 -8.63 3.74 5.55
CA HIS A 172 -8.37 4.77 6.55
C HIS A 172 -8.92 4.37 7.94
N VAL A 173 -10.15 3.86 7.97
CA VAL A 173 -10.78 3.35 9.20
C VAL A 173 -10.00 2.17 9.76
N ALA A 174 -9.55 1.23 8.93
CA ALA A 174 -8.76 0.09 9.38
C ALA A 174 -7.43 0.49 10.03
N ILE A 175 -6.72 1.49 9.48
CA ILE A 175 -5.50 2.05 10.10
C ILE A 175 -5.82 2.69 11.44
N ARG A 176 -6.89 3.50 11.49
CA ARG A 176 -7.31 4.21 12.71
C ARG A 176 -7.71 3.24 13.83
N ASP A 177 -8.46 2.20 13.51
CA ASP A 177 -8.95 1.26 14.53
C ASP A 177 -7.84 0.32 15.02
N ARG A 178 -6.85 0.00 14.17
CA ARG A 178 -5.63 -0.67 14.62
C ARG A 178 -4.89 0.13 15.69
N LYS A 179 -4.86 1.46 15.60
CA LYS A 179 -4.26 2.33 16.62
C LYS A 179 -4.93 2.15 17.99
N LYS A 180 -6.25 1.98 18.02
CA LYS A 180 -6.99 1.78 19.28
C LYS A 180 -6.58 0.49 19.98
N LEU A 181 -6.40 -0.59 19.23
CA LEU A 181 -5.99 -1.90 19.78
C LEU A 181 -4.58 -1.89 20.36
N ASN A 182 -3.66 -1.10 19.78
CA ASN A 182 -2.28 -1.00 20.26
C ASN A 182 -2.11 0.02 21.41
N GLY A 183 -3.01 1.01 21.52
CA GLY A 183 -2.95 2.07 22.54
C GLY A 183 -3.68 1.76 23.85
N SER A 184 -4.36 0.61 23.95
CA SER A 184 -5.03 0.14 25.18
C SER A 184 -4.18 -0.89 25.97
N ARG A 185 -2.86 -0.91 25.75
CA ARG A 185 -1.90 -1.74 26.49
C ARG A 185 -0.89 -0.87 27.21
#